data_AF-A0A518H6F7-F1
#
_entry.id   AF-A0A518H6F7-F1
#
_cell.length_a   1.000
_cell.length_b   1.000
_cell.length_c   1.000
_cell.angle_alpha   90.00
_cell.angle_beta   90.00
_cell.angle_gamma   90.00
#
_symmetry.space_group_name_H-M   'P 1'
#
loop_
_entity.id
_entity.type
_entity.pdbx_description
1 polymer ?
#
loop_
_entity_poly.entity_id
_entity_poly.type
_entity_poly.pdbx_seq_one_letter_code
_entity_poly.pdbx_strand_id
1 'polypeptide(L)'
;MRGARLLGGGDWDWDDTSLVEDAVERLGWDRVEDLMGRPGDGSIVRFRDGWASQEAKRSGHDRRPSQRERMRSISVGEIISAAEAGDSGYGLFRGWGMHADEQDLEAVLRHLGAAREPRVIANLLRVFTKRALPRFDDRLIGLARHEVAEVRRRAYLALQQVEHPSVREFALAGLEGGVRDGSVLGLFVRNYRRGDEHRLLEAIELSGDEDERHWLMMEVVDVLESNPEADGSRLGVVAYAETPCGNCRADAARLLLRQGVVPSWLAEELRHDACEECRELVDGTAGLT
;
A
#
# COMPACT_ATOMS: atom_id res chain seq x y z
N MET A 1 22.32 11.88 -20.12
CA MET A 1 22.81 12.33 -18.79
C MET A 1 21.61 12.72 -17.93
N ARG A 2 21.24 11.88 -16.96
CA ARG A 2 20.02 12.00 -16.13
C ARG A 2 20.11 13.01 -14.97
N GLY A 3 21.30 13.57 -14.69
CA GLY A 3 21.53 14.45 -13.54
C GLY A 3 20.88 15.84 -13.62
N ALA A 4 20.64 16.39 -14.80
CA ALA A 4 20.10 17.76 -14.94
C ALA A 4 18.60 17.89 -14.58
N ARG A 5 17.84 16.78 -14.55
CA ARG A 5 16.44 16.78 -14.08
C ARG A 5 16.31 16.72 -12.56
N LEU A 6 17.34 16.27 -11.83
CA LEU A 6 17.32 16.22 -10.36
C LEU A 6 17.49 17.59 -9.70
N LEU A 7 17.89 18.61 -10.46
CA LEU A 7 17.99 20.01 -10.01
C LEU A 7 16.73 20.83 -10.33
N GLY A 8 15.74 20.23 -11.00
CA GLY A 8 14.49 20.86 -11.37
C GLY A 8 13.39 20.60 -10.34
N GLY A 9 13.45 21.30 -9.20
CA GLY A 9 12.29 21.57 -8.34
C GLY A 9 11.45 20.37 -7.88
N GLY A 10 12.08 19.23 -7.61
CA GLY A 10 11.42 18.20 -6.80
C GLY A 10 11.40 18.68 -5.36
N ASP A 11 10.22 18.76 -4.75
CA ASP A 11 10.06 18.91 -3.30
C ASP A 11 10.76 17.73 -2.62
N TRP A 12 12.01 17.94 -2.24
CA TRP A 12 12.63 17.15 -1.19
C TRP A 12 12.02 17.65 0.09
N ASP A 13 11.13 16.85 0.69
CA ASP A 13 10.56 17.08 2.01
C ASP A 13 11.64 16.82 3.07
N TRP A 14 12.72 17.61 3.02
CA TRP A 14 13.45 17.92 4.24
C TRP A 14 12.45 18.72 5.06
N ASP A 15 11.87 18.11 6.09
CA ASP A 15 11.04 18.86 7.01
C ASP A 15 11.94 19.96 7.61
N ASP A 16 11.76 21.20 7.16
CA ASP A 16 12.49 22.38 7.61
C ASP A 16 12.47 22.48 9.15
N THR A 17 11.49 21.81 9.78
CA THR A 17 11.39 21.60 11.23
C THR A 17 12.59 20.90 11.81
N SER A 18 13.01 19.77 11.22
CA SER A 18 14.13 18.98 11.73
C SER A 18 15.44 19.79 11.72
N LEU A 19 15.62 20.65 10.72
CA LEU A 19 16.78 21.54 10.61
C LEU A 19 16.78 22.62 11.69
N VAL A 20 15.64 23.27 11.93
CA VAL A 20 15.52 24.32 12.96
C VAL A 20 15.60 23.70 14.36
N GLU A 21 14.98 22.55 14.59
CA GLU A 21 15.04 21.84 15.87
C GLU A 21 16.45 21.39 16.23
N ASP A 22 17.18 20.75 15.31
CA ASP A 22 18.58 20.32 15.53
C ASP A 22 19.51 21.55 15.71
N ALA A 23 19.26 22.65 15.00
CA ALA A 23 20.00 23.90 15.18
C ALA A 23 19.73 24.53 16.56
N VAL A 24 18.48 24.53 17.03
CA VAL A 24 18.09 25.05 18.35
C VAL A 24 18.66 24.18 19.46
N GLU A 25 18.63 22.86 19.31
CA GLU A 25 19.23 21.93 20.27
C GLU A 25 20.73 22.19 20.44
N ARG A 26 21.45 22.45 19.35
CA ARG A 26 22.91 22.64 19.37
C ARG A 26 23.37 24.04 19.73
N LEU A 27 22.61 25.07 19.35
CA LEU A 27 23.06 26.47 19.41
C LEU A 27 22.23 27.33 20.37
N GLY A 28 21.05 26.86 20.78
CA GLY A 28 20.06 27.63 21.53
C GLY A 28 19.24 28.57 20.63
N TRP A 29 17.97 28.77 21.00
CA TRP A 29 17.01 29.58 20.23
C TRP A 29 17.51 30.99 19.92
N ASP A 30 17.99 31.72 20.93
CA ASP A 30 18.46 33.10 20.78
C ASP A 30 19.57 33.25 19.73
N ARG A 31 20.43 32.23 19.62
CA ARG A 31 21.53 32.22 18.65
C ARG A 31 21.04 31.90 17.24
N VAL A 32 20.07 30.99 17.12
CA VAL A 32 19.43 30.66 15.84
C VAL A 32 18.64 31.86 15.32
N GLU A 33 17.93 32.57 16.19
CA GLU A 33 17.20 33.80 15.85
C GLU A 33 18.14 34.94 15.41
N ASP A 34 19.25 35.17 16.10
CA ASP A 34 20.29 36.12 15.66
C ASP A 34 20.84 35.77 14.26
N LEU A 35 21.11 34.48 14.01
CA LEU A 35 21.61 34.02 12.71
C LEU A 35 20.58 34.20 11.58
N MET A 36 19.30 33.93 11.84
CA MET A 36 18.21 34.19 10.89
C MET A 36 17.91 35.69 10.72
N GLY A 37 18.28 36.52 11.70
CA GLY A 37 18.07 37.96 11.71
C GLY A 37 19.14 38.78 10.96
N ARG A 38 20.30 38.19 10.65
CA ARG A 38 21.41 38.92 10.03
C ARG A 38 21.11 39.32 8.58
N PRO A 39 21.16 40.63 8.25
CA PRO A 39 20.99 41.08 6.87
C PRO A 39 22.24 40.74 6.07
N GLY A 40 22.10 39.90 5.05
CA GLY A 40 23.21 39.57 4.14
C GLY A 40 22.92 38.50 3.10
N ASP A 41 22.00 37.56 3.39
CA ASP A 41 21.65 36.49 2.46
C ASP A 41 20.14 36.43 2.22
N GLY A 42 19.71 36.77 0.99
CA GLY A 42 18.31 36.73 0.60
C GLY A 42 17.69 35.33 0.59
N SER A 43 18.50 34.28 0.72
CA SER A 43 18.03 32.90 0.89
C SER A 43 17.68 32.60 2.35
N ILE A 44 18.49 33.08 3.30
CA ILE A 44 18.23 32.96 4.75
C ILE A 44 16.97 33.74 5.13
N VAL A 45 16.80 34.94 4.56
CA VAL A 45 15.59 35.76 4.77
C VAL A 45 14.34 35.03 4.25
N ARG A 46 14.40 34.45 3.05
CA ARG A 46 13.28 33.68 2.48
C ARG A 46 12.96 32.44 3.31
N PHE A 47 13.97 31.72 3.78
CA PHE A 47 13.79 30.57 4.67
C PHE A 47 13.11 30.98 5.97
N ARG A 48 13.60 32.03 6.66
CA ARG A 48 13.02 32.56 7.89
C ARG A 48 11.55 32.96 7.71
N ASP A 49 11.26 33.72 6.65
CA ASP A 49 9.89 34.21 6.41
C ASP A 49 8.94 33.04 6.07
N GLY A 50 9.44 32.03 5.33
CA GLY A 50 8.74 30.78 5.08
C GLY A 50 8.46 29.98 6.35
N TRP A 51 9.48 29.80 7.18
CA TRP A 51 9.42 29.13 8.48
C TRP A 51 8.43 29.83 9.43
N ALA A 52 8.52 31.15 9.59
CA ALA A 52 7.59 31.93 10.41
C ALA A 52 6.13 31.82 9.92
N SER A 53 5.92 31.74 8.60
CA SER A 53 4.59 31.49 8.03
C SER A 53 4.09 30.07 8.33
N GLN A 54 4.98 29.07 8.33
CA GLN A 54 4.65 27.69 8.70
C GLN A 54 4.36 27.54 10.21
N GLU A 55 5.17 28.15 11.07
CA GLU A 55 4.97 28.24 12.53
C GLU A 55 3.65 28.94 12.88
N ALA A 56 3.31 30.03 12.19
CA ALA A 56 2.01 30.68 12.34
C ALA A 56 0.84 29.79 11.88
N LYS A 57 1.02 28.96 10.84
CA LYS A 57 0.03 27.96 10.39
C LYS A 57 -0.09 26.76 11.35
N ARG A 58 1.00 26.37 12.02
CA ARG A 58 1.03 25.34 13.08
C ARG A 58 0.37 25.84 14.35
N SER A 59 0.70 27.05 14.78
CA SER A 59 0.18 27.71 15.99
C SER A 59 -1.30 28.12 15.85
N GLY A 60 -1.79 28.31 14.62
CA GLY A 60 -3.17 28.62 14.29
C GLY A 60 -4.07 27.41 13.99
N HIS A 61 -3.67 26.19 14.37
CA HIS A 61 -4.50 24.99 14.16
C HIS A 61 -5.72 24.99 15.09
N ASP A 62 -6.82 25.55 14.61
CA ASP A 62 -8.13 24.94 14.82
C ASP A 62 -8.00 23.44 14.47
N ARG A 63 -8.51 22.54 15.32
CA ARG A 63 -8.41 21.07 15.16
C ARG A 63 -8.77 20.67 13.73
N ARG A 64 -7.79 20.47 12.85
CA ARG A 64 -8.07 19.91 11.52
C ARG A 64 -8.61 18.50 11.74
N PRO A 65 -9.79 18.18 11.19
CA PRO A 65 -10.35 16.85 11.35
C PRO A 65 -9.37 15.83 10.77
N SER A 66 -9.10 14.78 11.55
CA SER A 66 -8.34 13.62 11.13
C SER A 66 -8.90 13.05 9.82
N GLN A 67 -8.07 12.31 9.07
CA GLN A 67 -8.52 11.64 7.85
C GLN A 67 -9.79 10.82 8.10
N ARG A 68 -9.85 10.11 9.23
CA ARG A 68 -11.02 9.34 9.66
C ARG A 68 -12.26 10.21 9.87
N GLU A 69 -12.13 11.34 10.55
CA GLU A 69 -13.24 12.30 10.75
C GLU A 69 -13.72 12.87 9.40
N ARG A 70 -12.79 13.22 8.51
CA ARG A 70 -13.12 13.69 7.14
C ARG A 70 -13.82 12.64 6.30
N MET A 71 -13.40 11.38 6.38
CA MET A 71 -14.04 10.30 5.63
C MET A 71 -15.46 10.03 6.17
N ARG A 72 -15.65 10.06 7.48
CA ARG A 72 -16.96 9.84 8.12
C ARG A 72 -17.95 10.98 7.92
N SER A 73 -17.50 12.19 7.59
CA SER A 73 -18.40 13.30 7.30
C SER A 73 -19.02 13.21 5.90
N ILE A 74 -18.47 12.37 5.01
CA ILE A 74 -19.00 12.17 3.66
C ILE A 74 -20.09 11.10 3.73
N SER A 75 -21.28 11.42 3.25
CA SER A 75 -22.41 10.50 3.20
C SER A 75 -22.25 9.46 2.09
N VAL A 76 -22.90 8.31 2.24
CA VAL A 76 -22.97 7.31 1.16
C VAL A 76 -23.60 7.87 -0.13
N GLY A 77 -24.55 8.81 -0.02
CA GLY A 77 -25.17 9.46 -1.17
C GLY A 77 -24.17 10.29 -1.99
N GLU A 78 -23.24 10.98 -1.33
CA GLU A 78 -22.16 11.71 -2.00
C GLU A 78 -21.19 10.76 -2.69
N ILE A 79 -20.86 9.61 -2.07
CA ILE A 79 -19.99 8.59 -2.68
C ILE A 79 -20.63 7.99 -3.94
N ILE A 80 -21.91 7.64 -3.88
CA ILE A 80 -22.64 7.11 -5.03
C ILE A 80 -22.71 8.16 -6.15
N SER A 81 -23.06 9.41 -5.80
CA SER A 81 -23.13 10.50 -6.77
C SER A 81 -21.77 10.78 -7.41
N ALA A 82 -20.67 10.73 -6.63
CA ALA A 82 -19.32 10.89 -7.14
C ALA A 82 -18.93 9.75 -8.09
N ALA A 83 -19.32 8.50 -7.77
CA ALA A 83 -19.08 7.36 -8.64
C ALA A 83 -19.79 7.52 -10.00
N GLU A 84 -21.03 8.02 -10.00
CA GLU A 84 -21.87 8.25 -11.20
C GLU A 84 -21.41 9.45 -12.02
N ALA A 85 -21.02 10.56 -11.37
CA ALA A 85 -20.45 11.73 -12.02
C ALA A 85 -19.09 11.44 -12.68
N GLY A 86 -18.52 10.25 -12.42
CA GLY A 86 -17.23 9.85 -12.93
C GLY A 86 -16.07 10.47 -12.16
N ASP A 87 -16.29 11.06 -10.98
CA ASP A 87 -15.16 11.49 -10.16
C ASP A 87 -14.27 10.26 -9.89
N SER A 88 -12.97 10.40 -10.18
CA SER A 88 -12.03 9.29 -10.19
C SER A 88 -11.06 9.32 -9.02
N GLY A 89 -11.34 10.13 -7.99
CA GLY A 89 -10.51 10.25 -6.78
C GLY A 89 -10.31 8.90 -6.09
N TYR A 90 -9.26 8.17 -6.46
CA TYR A 90 -8.97 6.84 -5.90
C TYR A 90 -8.87 6.87 -4.36
N GLY A 91 -8.25 7.93 -3.82
CA GLY A 91 -8.13 8.14 -2.37
C GLY A 91 -9.46 8.37 -1.65
N LEU A 92 -10.47 8.93 -2.34
CA LEU A 92 -11.80 9.18 -1.77
C LEU A 92 -12.54 7.86 -1.52
N PHE A 93 -12.77 7.06 -2.57
CA PHE A 93 -13.55 5.81 -2.45
C PHE A 93 -12.89 4.81 -1.50
N ARG A 94 -11.58 4.59 -1.66
CA ARG A 94 -10.82 3.67 -0.81
C ARG A 94 -10.76 4.15 0.64
N GLY A 95 -10.49 5.44 0.85
CA GLY A 95 -10.40 6.04 2.18
C GLY A 95 -11.74 6.04 2.91
N TRP A 96 -12.82 6.36 2.19
CA TRP A 96 -14.17 6.32 2.72
C TRP A 96 -14.59 4.90 3.12
N GLY A 97 -14.40 3.91 2.24
CA GLY A 97 -14.78 2.52 2.50
C GLY A 97 -14.06 1.88 3.70
N MET A 98 -12.87 2.36 4.05
CA MET A 98 -12.13 1.94 5.25
C MET A 98 -12.82 2.38 6.56
N HIS A 99 -13.65 3.42 6.52
CA HIS A 99 -14.23 4.04 7.71
C HIS A 99 -15.77 4.09 7.73
N ALA A 100 -16.40 3.74 6.61
CA ALA A 100 -17.84 3.59 6.47
C ALA A 100 -18.40 2.53 7.41
N ASP A 101 -19.64 2.73 7.85
CA ASP A 101 -20.36 1.72 8.61
C ASP A 101 -20.99 0.67 7.68
N GLU A 102 -21.54 -0.38 8.28
CA GLU A 102 -22.07 -1.53 7.54
C GLU A 102 -23.33 -1.19 6.72
N GLN A 103 -24.15 -0.24 7.18
CA GLN A 103 -25.37 0.17 6.46
C GLN A 103 -25.02 0.93 5.18
N ASP A 104 -24.01 1.80 5.27
CA ASP A 104 -23.46 2.55 4.15
C ASP A 104 -22.78 1.63 3.13
N LEU A 105 -22.00 0.64 3.59
CA LEU A 105 -21.41 -0.37 2.71
C LEU A 105 -22.46 -1.22 1.99
N GLU A 106 -23.56 -1.57 2.67
CA GLU A 106 -24.67 -2.30 2.06
C GLU A 106 -25.41 -1.47 1.00
N ALA A 107 -25.53 -0.16 1.21
CA ALA A 107 -26.06 0.75 0.21
C ALA A 107 -25.16 0.82 -1.05
N VAL A 108 -23.84 0.90 -0.90
CA VAL A 108 -22.89 0.83 -2.02
C VAL A 108 -23.00 -0.51 -2.76
N LEU A 109 -23.07 -1.63 -2.04
CA LEU A 109 -23.20 -2.96 -2.63
C LEU A 109 -24.51 -3.11 -3.43
N ARG A 110 -25.61 -2.59 -2.91
CA ARG A 110 -26.90 -2.56 -3.63
C ARG A 110 -26.80 -1.75 -4.92
N HIS A 111 -26.14 -0.59 -4.87
CA HIS A 111 -25.95 0.27 -6.03
C HIS A 111 -25.05 -0.37 -7.09
N LEU A 112 -23.97 -1.03 -6.66
CA LEU A 112 -23.09 -1.83 -7.52
C LEU A 112 -23.88 -2.88 -8.30
N GLY A 113 -24.88 -3.52 -7.68
CA GLY A 113 -25.74 -4.50 -8.33
C GLY A 113 -26.63 -3.95 -9.46
N ALA A 114 -27.00 -2.68 -9.38
CA ALA A 114 -27.81 -1.99 -10.38
C ALA A 114 -26.97 -1.31 -11.47
N ALA A 115 -25.70 -1.00 -11.18
CA ALA A 115 -24.81 -0.34 -12.11
C ALA A 115 -24.57 -1.17 -13.38
N ARG A 116 -24.42 -0.47 -14.51
CA ARG A 116 -24.11 -1.05 -15.84
C ARG A 116 -22.91 -0.38 -16.49
N GLU A 117 -22.70 0.90 -16.19
CA GLU A 117 -21.58 1.66 -16.72
C GLU A 117 -20.26 1.20 -16.08
N PRO A 118 -19.27 0.72 -16.86
CA PRO A 118 -18.03 0.15 -16.33
C PRO A 118 -17.24 1.10 -15.41
N ARG A 119 -17.24 2.39 -15.70
CA ARG A 119 -16.58 3.40 -14.85
C ARG A 119 -17.23 3.49 -13.47
N VAL A 120 -18.56 3.45 -13.42
CA VAL A 120 -19.32 3.49 -12.16
C VAL A 120 -19.06 2.22 -11.36
N ILE A 121 -19.12 1.06 -12.01
CA ILE A 121 -18.80 -0.24 -11.40
C ILE A 121 -17.40 -0.21 -10.77
N ALA A 122 -16.40 0.23 -11.52
CA ALA A 122 -15.02 0.32 -11.03
C ALA A 122 -14.89 1.27 -9.83
N ASN A 123 -15.56 2.42 -9.85
CA ASN A 123 -15.55 3.38 -8.74
C ASN A 123 -16.19 2.80 -7.47
N LEU A 124 -17.34 2.13 -7.59
CA LEU A 124 -18.02 1.50 -6.46
C LEU A 124 -17.18 0.34 -5.89
N LEU A 125 -16.54 -0.47 -6.73
CA LEU A 125 -15.65 -1.55 -6.28
C LEU A 125 -14.45 -1.03 -5.47
N ARG A 126 -13.96 0.19 -5.73
CA ARG A 126 -12.83 0.77 -4.97
C ARG A 126 -13.12 0.91 -3.47
N VAL A 127 -14.39 1.08 -3.08
CA VAL A 127 -14.82 1.14 -1.68
C VAL A 127 -14.39 -0.11 -0.92
N PHE A 128 -14.39 -1.27 -1.57
CA PHE A 128 -14.09 -2.57 -0.95
C PHE A 128 -12.61 -2.98 -1.05
N THR A 129 -11.71 -2.09 -1.49
CA THR A 129 -10.27 -2.44 -1.67
C THR A 129 -9.56 -2.80 -0.36
N LYS A 130 -10.00 -2.23 0.77
CA LYS A 130 -9.39 -2.44 2.10
C LYS A 130 -10.42 -2.83 3.16
N ARG A 131 -11.62 -3.23 2.74
CA ARG A 131 -12.73 -3.60 3.62
C ARG A 131 -13.51 -4.74 2.99
N ALA A 132 -13.80 -5.76 3.79
CA ALA A 132 -14.67 -6.86 3.37
C ALA A 132 -16.06 -6.36 2.99
N LEU A 133 -16.71 -7.05 2.05
CA LEU A 133 -18.10 -6.80 1.74
C LEU A 133 -18.98 -7.12 2.97
N PRO A 134 -20.08 -6.38 3.20
CA PRO A 134 -21.01 -6.65 4.30
C PRO A 134 -21.67 -8.04 4.16
N ARG A 135 -21.81 -8.52 2.91
CA ARG A 135 -22.23 -9.88 2.57
C ARG A 135 -21.55 -10.32 1.27
N PHE A 136 -21.32 -11.62 1.13
CA PHE A 136 -20.80 -12.16 -0.12
C PHE A 136 -21.83 -11.99 -1.24
N ASP A 137 -21.35 -11.52 -2.39
CA ASP A 137 -22.12 -11.32 -3.61
C ASP A 137 -21.36 -12.00 -4.75
N ASP A 138 -21.92 -13.10 -5.24
CA ASP A 138 -21.33 -13.97 -6.26
C ASP A 138 -21.09 -13.26 -7.59
N ARG A 139 -21.81 -12.17 -7.85
CA ARG A 139 -21.62 -11.32 -9.03
C ARG A 139 -20.21 -10.74 -9.11
N LEU A 140 -19.50 -10.56 -7.99
CA LEU A 140 -18.11 -10.09 -8.01
C LEU A 140 -17.18 -11.06 -8.74
N ILE A 141 -17.42 -12.37 -8.67
CA ILE A 141 -16.67 -13.36 -9.45
C ILE A 141 -16.92 -13.14 -10.95
N GLY A 142 -18.15 -12.80 -11.33
CA GLY A 142 -18.48 -12.40 -12.70
C GLY A 142 -17.73 -11.13 -13.13
N LEU A 143 -17.66 -10.12 -12.25
CA LEU A 143 -16.93 -8.87 -12.51
C LEU A 143 -15.41 -9.06 -12.65
N ALA A 144 -14.83 -10.05 -11.98
CA ALA A 144 -13.42 -10.42 -12.16
C ALA A 144 -13.11 -10.95 -13.58
N ARG A 145 -14.13 -11.32 -14.36
CA ARG A 145 -14.05 -11.75 -15.76
C ARG A 145 -14.56 -10.70 -16.76
N HIS A 146 -14.86 -9.50 -16.29
CA HIS A 146 -15.41 -8.43 -17.13
C HIS A 146 -14.46 -8.03 -18.29
N GLU A 147 -14.96 -7.55 -19.41
CA GLU A 147 -14.12 -7.17 -20.57
C GLU A 147 -13.23 -5.95 -20.29
N VAL A 148 -13.73 -5.01 -19.49
CA VAL A 148 -13.00 -3.80 -19.06
C VAL A 148 -11.99 -4.14 -17.97
N ALA A 149 -10.71 -3.89 -18.25
CA ALA A 149 -9.59 -4.24 -17.37
C ALA A 149 -9.66 -3.61 -15.97
N GLU A 150 -10.06 -2.33 -15.87
CA GLU A 150 -10.19 -1.67 -14.57
C GLU A 150 -11.30 -2.30 -13.72
N VAL A 151 -12.43 -2.73 -14.32
CA VAL A 151 -13.49 -3.44 -13.59
C VAL A 151 -12.95 -4.76 -13.04
N ARG A 152 -12.25 -5.56 -13.87
CA ARG A 152 -11.63 -6.82 -13.41
C ARG A 152 -10.68 -6.57 -12.25
N ARG A 153 -9.76 -5.63 -12.42
CA ARG A 153 -8.76 -5.31 -11.40
C ARG A 153 -9.41 -4.94 -10.07
N ARG A 154 -10.43 -4.08 -10.09
CA ARG A 154 -11.14 -3.69 -8.86
C ARG A 154 -11.95 -4.82 -8.25
N ALA A 155 -12.50 -5.71 -9.07
CA ALA A 155 -13.19 -6.89 -8.59
C ALA A 155 -12.23 -7.86 -7.88
N TYR A 156 -11.03 -8.10 -8.42
CA TYR A 156 -10.00 -8.88 -7.74
C TYR A 156 -9.65 -8.29 -6.38
N LEU A 157 -9.33 -6.99 -6.32
CA LEU A 157 -8.99 -6.30 -5.07
C LEU A 157 -10.13 -6.37 -4.02
N ALA A 158 -11.39 -6.29 -4.46
CA ALA A 158 -12.54 -6.47 -3.56
C ALA A 158 -12.67 -7.92 -3.08
N LEU A 159 -12.47 -8.90 -3.96
CA LEU A 159 -12.51 -10.33 -3.64
C LEU A 159 -11.38 -10.76 -2.70
N GLN A 160 -10.20 -10.13 -2.75
CA GLN A 160 -9.11 -10.34 -1.78
C GLN A 160 -9.55 -10.06 -0.33
N GLN A 161 -10.57 -9.22 -0.13
CA GLN A 161 -11.11 -8.91 1.19
C GLN A 161 -12.20 -9.89 1.66
N VAL A 162 -12.48 -10.94 0.89
CA VAL A 162 -13.54 -11.93 1.17
C VAL A 162 -12.95 -13.31 1.44
N GLU A 163 -13.27 -13.86 2.60
CA GLU A 163 -13.10 -15.29 2.89
C GLU A 163 -14.39 -16.02 2.51
N HIS A 164 -14.36 -16.84 1.45
CA HIS A 164 -15.53 -17.62 1.01
C HIS A 164 -15.12 -18.79 0.10
N PRO A 165 -15.75 -19.99 0.24
CA PRO A 165 -15.41 -21.16 -0.59
C PRO A 165 -15.43 -20.89 -2.10
N SER A 166 -16.41 -20.14 -2.61
CA SER A 166 -16.50 -19.81 -4.04
C SER A 166 -15.37 -18.90 -4.53
N VAL A 167 -14.82 -18.03 -3.67
CA VAL A 167 -13.65 -17.20 -4.01
C VAL A 167 -12.42 -18.09 -4.11
N ARG A 168 -12.30 -19.05 -3.20
CA ARG A 168 -11.23 -20.05 -3.25
C ARG A 168 -11.29 -20.92 -4.49
N GLU A 169 -12.46 -21.44 -4.84
CA GLU A 169 -12.68 -22.24 -6.05
C GLU A 169 -12.33 -21.44 -7.30
N PHE A 170 -12.74 -20.16 -7.34
CA PHE A 170 -12.39 -19.24 -8.41
C PHE A 170 -10.87 -19.02 -8.51
N ALA A 171 -10.18 -18.82 -7.39
CA ALA A 171 -8.73 -18.64 -7.35
C ALA A 171 -7.99 -19.89 -7.86
N LEU A 172 -8.37 -21.09 -7.39
CA LEU A 172 -7.81 -22.35 -7.87
C LEU A 172 -7.99 -22.53 -9.38
N ALA A 173 -9.19 -22.30 -9.89
CA ALA A 173 -9.47 -22.42 -11.32
C ALA A 173 -8.64 -21.41 -12.14
N GLY A 174 -8.33 -20.24 -11.57
CA GLY A 174 -7.40 -19.27 -12.14
C GLY A 174 -5.99 -19.82 -12.29
N LEU A 175 -5.45 -20.44 -11.22
CA LEU A 175 -4.12 -21.07 -11.26
C LEU A 175 -4.07 -22.22 -12.28
N GLU A 176 -5.07 -23.11 -12.27
CA GLU A 176 -5.16 -24.26 -13.17
C GLU A 176 -5.36 -23.83 -14.64
N GLY A 177 -6.10 -22.74 -14.86
CA GLY A 177 -6.30 -22.13 -16.17
C GLY A 177 -5.09 -21.37 -16.70
N GLY A 178 -3.99 -21.30 -15.94
CA GLY A 178 -2.77 -20.62 -16.33
C GLY A 178 -2.87 -19.10 -16.28
N VAL A 179 -3.72 -18.54 -15.41
CA VAL A 179 -3.69 -17.09 -15.12
C VAL A 179 -2.48 -16.82 -14.23
N ARG A 180 -1.55 -16.01 -14.74
CA ARG A 180 -0.22 -15.75 -14.13
C ARG A 180 -0.09 -14.37 -13.51
N ASP A 181 -1.19 -13.62 -13.47
CA ASP A 181 -1.27 -12.32 -12.81
C ASP A 181 -1.27 -12.48 -11.28
N GLY A 182 -0.53 -11.62 -10.58
CA GLY A 182 -0.51 -11.56 -9.12
C GLY A 182 -1.88 -11.34 -8.49
N SER A 183 -2.85 -10.80 -9.24
CA SER A 183 -4.23 -10.65 -8.76
C SER A 183 -4.88 -11.96 -8.32
N VAL A 184 -4.52 -13.11 -8.92
CA VAL A 184 -5.02 -14.43 -8.51
C VAL A 184 -4.36 -14.91 -7.22
N LEU A 185 -3.05 -14.68 -7.06
CA LEU A 185 -2.32 -15.03 -5.84
C LEU A 185 -2.91 -14.30 -4.63
N GLY A 186 -3.24 -13.01 -4.79
CA GLY A 186 -3.82 -12.22 -3.71
C GLY A 186 -5.15 -12.77 -3.18
N LEU A 187 -5.91 -13.54 -3.96
CA LEU A 187 -7.15 -14.16 -3.48
C LEU A 187 -6.88 -15.19 -2.36
N PHE A 188 -5.66 -15.72 -2.28
CA PHE A 188 -5.26 -16.65 -1.23
C PHE A 188 -4.96 -15.95 0.10
N VAL A 189 -4.80 -14.62 0.15
CA VAL A 189 -4.54 -13.89 1.41
C VAL A 189 -5.52 -14.29 2.52
N ARG A 190 -6.81 -14.44 2.18
CA ARG A 190 -7.87 -14.87 3.10
C ARG A 190 -8.44 -16.26 2.82
N ASN A 191 -8.02 -16.93 1.75
CA ASN A 191 -8.59 -18.21 1.31
C ASN A 191 -7.56 -19.34 1.19
N TYR A 192 -6.33 -19.07 1.62
CA TYR A 192 -5.25 -20.04 1.68
C TYR A 192 -5.64 -21.25 2.55
N ARG A 193 -5.14 -22.42 2.14
CA ARG A 193 -5.16 -23.64 2.94
C ARG A 193 -3.78 -24.28 2.87
N ARG A 194 -3.40 -24.94 3.97
CA ARG A 194 -2.17 -25.74 4.04
C ARG A 194 -2.04 -26.66 2.82
N GLY A 195 -0.89 -26.60 2.14
CA GLY A 195 -0.61 -27.32 0.90
C GLY A 195 -0.82 -26.49 -0.38
N ASP A 196 -1.28 -25.24 -0.29
CA ASP A 196 -1.35 -24.33 -1.43
C ASP A 196 0.03 -23.77 -1.84
N GLU A 197 1.05 -23.84 -0.99
CA GLU A 197 2.39 -23.28 -1.25
C GLU A 197 2.99 -23.79 -2.56
N HIS A 198 2.84 -25.10 -2.82
CA HIS A 198 3.35 -25.71 -4.04
C HIS A 198 2.64 -25.17 -5.29
N ARG A 199 1.31 -25.01 -5.21
CA ARG A 199 0.50 -24.48 -6.31
C ARG A 199 0.84 -23.03 -6.59
N LEU A 200 0.98 -22.21 -5.55
CA LEU A 200 1.36 -20.81 -5.66
C LEU A 200 2.76 -20.69 -6.27
N LEU A 201 3.70 -21.52 -5.82
CA LEU A 201 5.07 -21.51 -6.35
C LEU A 201 5.13 -21.92 -7.82
N GLU A 202 4.37 -22.93 -8.24
CA GLU A 202 4.25 -23.33 -9.65
C GLU A 202 3.51 -22.31 -10.51
N ALA A 203 2.66 -21.49 -9.89
CA ALA A 203 1.89 -20.46 -10.55
C ALA A 203 2.72 -19.21 -10.90
N ILE A 204 3.77 -18.91 -10.11
CA ILE A 204 4.63 -17.74 -10.31
C ILE A 204 5.31 -17.82 -11.68
N GLU A 205 5.06 -16.80 -12.50
CA GLU A 205 5.78 -16.55 -13.74
C GLU A 205 6.31 -15.11 -13.69
N LEU A 206 7.63 -14.98 -13.82
CA LEU A 206 8.29 -13.70 -13.63
C LEU A 206 8.12 -12.84 -14.88
N SER A 207 7.41 -11.72 -14.73
CA SER A 207 7.35 -10.71 -15.77
C SER A 207 8.71 -10.02 -15.92
N GLY A 208 9.04 -9.67 -17.16
CA GLY A 208 10.17 -8.79 -17.47
C GLY A 208 9.89 -7.34 -17.04
N ASP A 209 8.63 -6.98 -16.83
CA ASP A 209 8.23 -5.68 -16.29
C ASP A 209 8.46 -5.64 -14.77
N GLU A 210 9.20 -4.63 -14.30
CA GLU A 210 9.58 -4.51 -12.89
C GLU A 210 8.39 -4.17 -12.00
N ASP A 211 7.42 -3.39 -12.49
CA ASP A 211 6.24 -3.01 -11.72
C ASP A 211 5.33 -4.24 -11.53
N GLU A 212 5.10 -5.02 -12.58
CA GLU A 212 4.34 -6.28 -12.49
C GLU A 212 5.00 -7.29 -11.55
N ARG A 213 6.33 -7.43 -11.63
CA ARG A 213 7.09 -8.30 -10.72
C ARG A 213 7.02 -7.81 -9.28
N HIS A 214 7.10 -6.49 -9.06
CA HIS A 214 6.94 -5.88 -7.74
C HIS A 214 5.58 -6.21 -7.12
N TRP A 215 4.48 -6.00 -7.87
CA TRP A 215 3.14 -6.32 -7.37
C TRP A 215 2.97 -7.82 -7.10
N LEU A 216 3.47 -8.69 -7.98
CA LEU A 216 3.40 -10.14 -7.79
C LEU A 216 4.10 -10.58 -6.50
N MET A 217 5.31 -10.06 -6.22
CA MET A 217 6.05 -10.44 -5.01
C MET A 217 5.40 -9.88 -3.74
N MET A 218 4.79 -8.70 -3.80
CA MET A 218 4.00 -8.18 -2.68
C MET A 218 2.81 -9.10 -2.36
N GLU A 219 2.10 -9.60 -3.36
CA GLU A 219 0.99 -10.56 -3.13
C GLU A 219 1.50 -11.86 -2.50
N VAL A 220 2.70 -12.34 -2.85
CA VAL A 220 3.32 -13.51 -2.20
C VAL A 220 3.61 -13.24 -0.73
N VAL A 221 4.19 -12.07 -0.41
CA VAL A 221 4.45 -11.67 0.97
C VAL A 221 3.14 -11.54 1.76
N ASP A 222 2.14 -10.85 1.21
CA ASP A 222 0.83 -10.66 1.86
C ASP A 222 0.14 -12.00 2.18
N VAL A 223 0.24 -12.99 1.28
CA VAL A 223 -0.29 -14.35 1.52
C VAL A 223 0.44 -15.01 2.69
N LEU A 224 1.78 -14.98 2.71
CA LEU A 224 2.57 -15.63 3.76
C LEU A 224 2.44 -14.91 5.11
N GLU A 225 2.35 -13.58 5.14
CA GLU A 225 2.14 -12.81 6.38
C GLU A 225 0.76 -13.08 6.98
N SER A 226 -0.26 -13.20 6.14
CA SER A 226 -1.64 -13.46 6.58
C SER A 226 -1.86 -14.92 7.00
N ASN A 227 -0.96 -15.83 6.63
CA ASN A 227 -1.06 -17.27 6.91
C ASN A 227 0.26 -17.80 7.52
N PRO A 228 0.55 -17.49 8.80
CA PRO A 228 1.82 -17.86 9.46
C PRO A 228 2.11 -19.36 9.52
N GLU A 229 1.10 -20.22 9.33
CA GLU A 229 1.23 -21.67 9.28
C GLU A 229 1.71 -22.22 7.93
N ALA A 230 1.74 -21.37 6.89
CA ALA A 230 2.24 -21.71 5.58
C ALA A 230 3.76 -21.97 5.61
N ASP A 231 4.24 -22.90 4.79
CA ASP A 231 5.67 -23.09 4.56
C ASP A 231 6.22 -21.97 3.64
N GLY A 232 6.66 -20.87 4.26
CA GLY A 232 7.26 -19.73 3.56
C GLY A 232 8.67 -19.96 3.03
N SER A 233 9.31 -21.12 3.30
CA SER A 233 10.74 -21.32 3.03
C SER A 233 11.14 -21.12 1.56
N ARG A 234 10.29 -21.53 0.62
CA ARG A 234 10.54 -21.38 -0.83
C ARG A 234 9.94 -20.09 -1.38
N LEU A 235 8.67 -19.83 -1.07
CA LEU A 235 7.96 -18.66 -1.58
C LEU A 235 8.57 -17.35 -1.07
N GLY A 236 8.96 -17.28 0.20
CA GLY A 236 9.62 -16.11 0.77
C GLY A 236 11.01 -15.87 0.18
N VAL A 237 11.76 -16.94 -0.14
CA VAL A 237 13.05 -16.82 -0.83
C VAL A 237 12.88 -16.29 -2.26
N VAL A 238 11.86 -16.76 -2.99
CA VAL A 238 11.52 -16.21 -4.32
C VAL A 238 11.13 -14.74 -4.20
N ALA A 239 10.28 -14.38 -3.22
CA ALA A 239 9.90 -12.99 -2.98
C ALA A 239 11.12 -12.10 -2.70
N TYR A 240 12.05 -12.55 -1.85
CA TYR A 240 13.29 -11.83 -1.57
C TYR A 240 14.15 -11.62 -2.83
N ALA A 241 14.38 -12.69 -3.60
CA ALA A 241 15.29 -12.68 -4.74
C ALA A 241 14.75 -11.86 -5.93
N GLU A 242 13.44 -11.89 -6.15
CA GLU A 242 12.82 -11.35 -7.38
C GLU A 242 12.23 -9.95 -7.21
N THR A 243 12.12 -9.45 -5.96
CA THR A 243 11.59 -8.11 -5.71
C THR A 243 12.62 -7.02 -6.09
N PRO A 244 12.28 -6.08 -6.99
CA PRO A 244 13.20 -5.00 -7.38
C PRO A 244 13.37 -3.92 -6.30
N CYS A 245 12.45 -3.83 -5.33
CA CYS A 245 12.41 -2.80 -4.30
C CYS A 245 13.14 -3.25 -3.02
N GLY A 246 14.07 -2.43 -2.51
CA GLY A 246 14.80 -2.74 -1.27
C GLY A 246 13.90 -2.94 -0.05
N ASN A 247 12.89 -2.09 0.13
CA ASN A 247 11.96 -2.18 1.28
C ASN A 247 11.12 -3.46 1.21
N CYS A 248 10.59 -3.79 0.04
CA CYS A 248 9.79 -5.02 -0.11
C CYS A 248 10.67 -6.29 -0.01
N ARG A 249 11.94 -6.20 -0.39
CA ARG A 249 12.93 -7.26 -0.11
C ARG A 249 13.15 -7.41 1.39
N ALA A 250 13.22 -6.31 2.15
CA ALA A 250 13.28 -6.34 3.61
C ALA A 250 12.02 -6.99 4.22
N ASP A 251 10.84 -6.74 3.68
CA ASP A 251 9.60 -7.39 4.13
C ASP A 251 9.65 -8.92 3.96
N ALA A 252 10.10 -9.41 2.80
CA ALA A 252 10.28 -10.84 2.56
C ALA A 252 11.34 -11.45 3.50
N ALA A 253 12.46 -10.76 3.74
CA ALA A 253 13.48 -11.21 4.68
C ALA A 253 12.97 -11.24 6.13
N ARG A 254 12.25 -10.21 6.58
CA ARG A 254 11.62 -10.16 7.91
C ARG A 254 10.66 -11.32 8.09
N LEU A 255 9.87 -11.64 7.06
CA LEU A 255 8.98 -12.79 7.06
C LEU A 255 9.74 -14.11 7.26
N LEU A 256 10.78 -14.37 6.47
CA LEU A 256 11.60 -15.58 6.56
C LEU A 256 12.29 -15.73 7.92
N LEU A 257 12.78 -14.63 8.48
CA LEU A 257 13.40 -14.57 9.81
C LEU A 257 12.37 -14.86 10.92
N ARG A 258 11.20 -14.20 10.90
CA ARG A 258 10.12 -14.43 11.87
C ARG A 258 9.63 -15.87 11.86
N GLN A 259 9.55 -16.50 10.70
CA GLN A 259 9.15 -17.90 10.57
C GLN A 259 10.29 -18.89 10.89
N GLY A 260 11.52 -18.43 11.09
CA GLY A 260 12.67 -19.28 11.38
C GLY A 260 13.10 -20.18 10.21
N VAL A 261 12.76 -19.79 8.98
CA VAL A 261 13.01 -20.58 7.74
C VAL A 261 14.03 -19.91 6.82
N VAL A 262 14.72 -18.86 7.28
CA VAL A 262 15.75 -18.17 6.50
C VAL A 262 16.92 -19.11 6.18
N PRO A 263 17.31 -19.27 4.89
CA PRO A 263 18.51 -20.01 4.54
C PRO A 263 19.78 -19.30 5.03
N SER A 264 20.82 -20.07 5.38
CA SER A 264 22.08 -19.51 5.86
C SER A 264 22.77 -18.58 4.87
N TRP A 265 22.66 -18.86 3.56
CA TRP A 265 23.20 -17.98 2.51
C TRP A 265 22.48 -16.63 2.45
N LEU A 266 21.15 -16.63 2.67
CA LEU A 266 20.34 -15.41 2.66
C LEU A 266 20.65 -14.57 3.91
N ALA A 267 20.80 -15.22 5.06
CA ALA A 267 21.23 -14.55 6.28
C ALA A 267 22.62 -13.90 6.16
N GLU A 268 23.54 -14.51 5.41
CA GLU A 268 24.83 -13.89 5.09
C GLU A 268 24.68 -12.73 4.11
N GLU A 269 23.88 -12.90 3.06
CA GLU A 269 23.62 -11.85 2.07
C GLU A 269 23.04 -10.58 2.71
N LEU A 270 22.08 -10.74 3.63
CA LEU A 270 21.41 -9.63 4.32
C LEU A 270 22.38 -8.68 5.03
N ARG A 271 23.51 -9.19 5.54
CA ARG A 271 24.56 -8.37 6.20
C ARG A 271 25.20 -7.36 5.24
N HIS A 272 25.15 -7.64 3.95
CA HIS A 272 25.76 -6.85 2.89
C HIS A 272 24.72 -6.24 1.94
N ASP A 273 23.43 -6.38 2.24
CA ASP A 273 22.35 -5.82 1.43
C ASP A 273 22.50 -4.29 1.34
N ALA A 274 22.14 -3.69 0.21
CA ALA A 274 22.15 -2.24 0.03
C ALA A 274 21.09 -1.52 0.88
N CYS A 275 19.97 -2.17 1.17
CA CYS A 275 18.92 -1.67 2.06
C CYS A 275 19.39 -1.76 3.53
N GLU A 276 19.29 -0.66 4.26
CA GLU A 276 19.67 -0.60 5.68
C GLU A 276 18.82 -1.51 6.55
N GLU A 277 17.51 -1.53 6.32
CA GLU A 277 16.58 -2.36 7.07
C GLU A 277 16.90 -3.86 6.93
N CYS A 278 17.32 -4.33 5.75
CA CYS A 278 17.80 -5.69 5.55
C CYS A 278 19.01 -6.03 6.46
N ARG A 279 19.97 -5.10 6.61
CA ARG A 279 21.15 -5.29 7.46
C ARG A 279 20.76 -5.30 8.94
N GLU A 280 19.89 -4.38 9.36
CA GLU A 280 19.40 -4.27 10.73
C GLU A 280 18.62 -5.51 11.21
N LEU A 281 17.93 -6.20 10.30
CA LEU A 281 17.19 -7.43 10.61
C LEU A 281 18.09 -8.57 11.10
N VAL A 282 19.31 -8.68 10.59
CA VAL A 282 20.26 -9.74 10.98
C VAL A 282 21.19 -9.34 12.13
N ASP A 283 21.39 -8.04 12.33
CA ASP A 283 22.12 -7.51 13.49
C ASP A 283 21.25 -7.48 14.76
N GLY A 284 19.95 -7.74 14.63
CA GLY A 284 18.99 -7.78 15.75
C GLY A 284 18.59 -6.39 16.25
N THR A 285 18.86 -5.35 15.48
CA THR A 285 18.51 -3.95 15.80
C THR A 285 17.12 -3.56 15.28
N ALA A 286 16.61 -4.26 14.25
CA ALA A 286 15.22 -4.16 13.83
C ALA A 286 14.32 -5.13 14.62
N GLY A 287 13.25 -4.62 15.23
CA GLY A 287 12.30 -5.44 15.99
C GLY A 287 11.56 -6.44 15.11
N LEU A 288 11.60 -7.73 15.47
CA LEU A 288 10.75 -8.78 14.90
C LEU A 288 9.36 -8.73 15.56
N THR A 289 8.64 -7.63 15.43
CA THR A 289 7.25 -7.50 15.92
C THR A 289 6.24 -7.88 14.85
#